data_AF-A0A438I4W9-F1
#
_entry.id   AF-A0A438I4W9-F1
#
_cell.length_a   1.000
_cell.length_b   1.000
_cell.length_c   1.000
_cell.angle_alpha   90.00
_cell.angle_beta   90.00
_cell.angle_gamma   90.00
#
_symmetry.space_group_name_H-M   'P 1'
#
loop_
_entity.id
_entity.type
_entity.pdbx_description
1 polymer ?
#
loop_
_entity_poly.entity_id
_entity_poly.type
_entity_poly.pdbx_seq_one_letter_code
_entity_poly.pdbx_strand_id
1 'polypeptide(L)'
;MWKAAMNEDMKSLQKNKTWELVECPPGKKPVGCRWIYTVKYKVDGSIERFKTRLVAKGYTQTYGIDYIETFASVAKINIVRVLLSLVANLDWPLQQFDVKNAFLHDELSEEVYMDLPLGCMVSEKQCQKVCKLKKSLYRLKQSSRAWFERFTKSMRAFGYRQITGNDPEERKALQNYLSREFEMKDLGPLKYFLGIEVSRSSEGIFLSQRKYALDLLQETGVSGCQLVNSPIEKGLKLCVEPNQVSTDKGRYQRLVGRLMYLAHTRPYIAYTLSVVSQYMHNPGEQHMNAIMRILRYLKNAPGKGILFAKNVDHQSGNLVTWKSKKQNVVARLSAEAEFRAACDIAHNPVQHDRTKHVEVDRFFIKEKLDDKIVELPKIRSVNQFADILTKVVSSQVFSKFLDKLGMCDIYEPT
;
A
#
# COMPACT_ATOMS: atom_id res chain seq x y z
N MET A 1 -7.08 -32.24 8.86
CA MET A 1 -7.15 -30.77 9.08
C MET A 1 -7.14 -30.00 7.76
N TRP A 2 -6.09 -30.03 6.94
CA TRP A 2 -6.08 -29.32 5.63
C TRP A 2 -7.17 -29.77 4.64
N LYS A 3 -7.50 -31.06 4.59
CA LYS A 3 -8.61 -31.60 3.76
C LYS A 3 -9.95 -30.93 4.07
N ALA A 4 -10.24 -30.64 5.34
CA ALA A 4 -11.50 -30.00 5.74
C ALA A 4 -11.58 -28.56 5.19
N ALA A 5 -10.49 -27.79 5.32
CA ALA A 5 -10.41 -26.45 4.75
C ALA A 5 -10.50 -26.46 3.21
N MET A 6 -9.87 -27.42 2.55
CA MET A 6 -9.99 -27.60 1.09
C MET A 6 -11.43 -27.89 0.67
N ASN A 7 -12.12 -28.75 1.42
CA ASN A 7 -13.52 -29.06 1.16
C ASN A 7 -14.43 -27.86 1.39
N GLU A 8 -14.15 -27.01 2.39
CA GLU A 8 -14.88 -25.76 2.63
C GLU A 8 -14.71 -24.77 1.46
N ASP A 9 -13.48 -24.55 1.00
CA ASP A 9 -13.19 -23.69 -0.15
C ASP A 9 -13.83 -24.25 -1.43
N MET A 10 -13.77 -25.56 -1.64
CA MET A 10 -14.41 -26.22 -2.78
C MET A 10 -15.93 -26.09 -2.75
N LYS A 11 -16.57 -26.26 -1.58
CA LYS A 11 -18.01 -26.02 -1.41
C LYS A 11 -18.38 -24.57 -1.73
N SER A 12 -17.56 -23.61 -1.33
CA SER A 12 -17.76 -22.20 -1.69
C SER A 12 -17.69 -22.00 -3.21
N LEU A 13 -16.73 -22.61 -3.89
CA LEU A 13 -16.59 -22.52 -5.36
C LEU A 13 -17.78 -23.17 -6.09
N GLN A 14 -18.25 -24.32 -5.61
CA GLN A 14 -19.43 -25.00 -6.14
C GLN A 14 -20.71 -24.19 -5.91
N LYS A 15 -20.90 -23.63 -4.71
CA LYS A 15 -22.03 -22.75 -4.38
C LYS A 15 -22.13 -21.54 -5.31
N ASN A 16 -20.98 -20.97 -5.68
CA ASN A 16 -20.91 -19.82 -6.59
C ASN A 16 -20.94 -20.21 -8.08
N LYS A 17 -21.09 -21.50 -8.41
CA LYS A 17 -21.04 -22.02 -9.79
C LYS A 17 -19.82 -21.49 -10.55
N THR A 18 -18.65 -21.47 -9.89
CA THR A 18 -17.44 -20.80 -10.37
C THR A 18 -16.99 -21.28 -11.76
N TRP A 19 -17.24 -22.54 -12.10
CA TRP A 19 -16.90 -23.12 -13.39
C TRP A 19 -17.90 -24.19 -13.81
N GLU A 20 -17.82 -24.56 -15.08
CA GLU A 20 -18.42 -25.76 -15.63
C GLU A 20 -17.35 -26.71 -16.20
N LEU A 21 -17.64 -28.00 -16.21
CA LEU A 21 -16.72 -29.01 -16.73
C LEU A 21 -17.00 -29.26 -18.21
N VAL A 22 -16.02 -28.98 -19.06
CA VAL A 22 -16.10 -29.11 -20.52
C VAL A 22 -14.90 -29.86 -21.06
N GLU A 23 -14.99 -30.37 -22.28
CA GLU A 23 -13.82 -30.87 -23.00
C GLU A 23 -12.94 -29.68 -23.41
N CYS A 24 -11.62 -29.87 -23.39
CA CYS A 24 -10.69 -28.79 -23.74
C CYS A 24 -10.82 -28.50 -25.24
N PRO A 25 -11.18 -27.26 -25.65
CA PRO A 25 -11.31 -26.95 -27.06
C PRO A 25 -9.96 -27.09 -27.79
N PRO A 26 -9.97 -27.48 -29.08
CA PRO A 26 -8.75 -27.54 -29.88
C PRO A 26 -8.01 -26.20 -29.89
N GLY A 27 -6.70 -26.21 -29.66
CA GLY A 27 -5.86 -25.00 -29.68
C GLY A 27 -5.92 -24.11 -28.43
N LYS A 28 -6.77 -24.42 -27.44
CA LYS A 28 -6.78 -23.73 -26.14
C LYS A 28 -5.86 -24.45 -25.15
N LYS A 29 -5.09 -23.68 -24.39
CA LYS A 29 -4.22 -24.20 -23.34
C LYS A 29 -4.81 -23.85 -21.97
N PRO A 30 -5.15 -24.82 -21.11
CA PRO A 30 -5.69 -24.54 -19.80
C PRO A 30 -4.62 -23.89 -18.89
N VAL A 31 -5.08 -22.98 -18.05
CA VAL A 31 -4.29 -22.36 -16.98
C VAL A 31 -4.22 -23.34 -15.82
N GLY A 32 -3.01 -23.64 -15.35
CA GLY A 32 -2.89 -24.52 -14.19
C GLY A 32 -3.44 -23.89 -12.91
N CYS A 33 -3.73 -24.70 -11.91
CA CYS A 33 -4.16 -24.23 -10.59
C CYS A 33 -3.26 -24.80 -9.48
N ARG A 34 -3.37 -24.23 -8.27
CA ARG A 34 -2.70 -24.75 -7.07
C ARG A 34 -3.46 -24.37 -5.81
N TRP A 35 -3.30 -25.18 -4.78
CA TRP A 35 -3.74 -24.84 -3.43
C TRP A 35 -2.69 -23.97 -2.73
N ILE A 36 -3.17 -22.91 -2.06
CA ILE A 36 -2.38 -22.11 -1.13
C ILE A 36 -2.85 -22.44 0.28
N TYR A 37 -1.90 -22.82 1.12
CA TYR A 37 -2.13 -23.20 2.51
C TYR A 37 -1.63 -22.08 3.42
N THR A 38 -2.44 -21.65 4.38
CA THR A 38 -2.09 -20.61 5.34
C THR A 38 -2.60 -21.00 6.71
N VAL A 39 -1.70 -21.08 7.69
CA VAL A 39 -2.07 -21.24 9.09
C VAL A 39 -2.37 -19.84 9.65
N LYS A 40 -3.54 -19.68 10.27
CA LYS A 40 -3.87 -18.49 11.04
C LYS A 40 -3.63 -18.80 12.50
N TYR A 41 -2.94 -17.90 13.17
CA TYR A 41 -2.60 -18.00 14.58
C TYR A 41 -3.39 -16.96 15.36
N LYS A 42 -3.75 -17.31 16.59
CA LYS A 42 -4.28 -16.38 17.58
C LYS A 42 -3.17 -15.47 18.12
N VAL A 43 -3.55 -14.49 18.93
CA VAL A 43 -2.61 -13.54 19.54
C VAL A 43 -1.62 -14.25 20.49
N ASP A 44 -2.06 -15.33 21.15
CA ASP A 44 -1.26 -16.18 22.04
C ASP A 44 -0.32 -17.15 21.30
N GLY A 45 -0.30 -17.13 19.96
CA GLY A 45 0.50 -18.03 19.14
C GLY A 45 -0.12 -19.42 18.90
N SER A 46 -1.28 -19.72 19.48
CA SER A 46 -2.01 -20.96 19.19
C SER A 46 -2.57 -20.94 17.77
N ILE A 47 -2.80 -22.11 17.17
CA ILE A 47 -3.46 -22.20 15.86
C ILE A 47 -4.93 -21.75 16.02
N GLU A 48 -5.33 -20.74 15.27
CA GLU A 48 -6.72 -20.28 15.16
C GLU A 48 -7.47 -21.13 14.14
N ARG A 49 -6.95 -21.22 12.91
CA ARG A 49 -7.55 -22.00 11.82
C ARG A 49 -6.59 -22.29 10.68
N PHE A 50 -6.87 -23.36 9.96
CA PHE A 50 -6.25 -23.67 8.69
C PHE A 50 -7.07 -23.04 7.56
N LYS A 51 -6.45 -22.18 6.75
CA LYS A 51 -7.09 -21.54 5.60
C LYS A 51 -6.47 -22.04 4.32
N THR A 52 -7.30 -22.52 3.40
CA THR A 52 -6.89 -22.88 2.05
C THR A 52 -7.55 -21.98 1.03
N ARG A 53 -6.88 -21.80 -0.11
CA ARG A 53 -7.45 -21.13 -1.28
C ARG A 53 -7.01 -21.85 -2.53
N LEU A 54 -7.95 -22.21 -3.39
CA LEU A 54 -7.63 -22.57 -4.76
C LEU A 54 -7.31 -21.30 -5.54
N VAL A 55 -6.15 -21.27 -6.19
CA VAL A 55 -5.71 -20.13 -7.00
C VAL A 55 -5.30 -20.58 -8.39
N ALA A 56 -5.58 -19.75 -9.39
CA ALA A 56 -5.08 -19.95 -10.74
C ALA A 56 -3.57 -19.61 -10.80
N LYS A 57 -2.85 -20.26 -11.70
CA LYS A 57 -1.47 -19.91 -12.05
C LYS A 57 -1.48 -18.80 -13.09
N GLY A 58 -2.10 -17.65 -12.80
CA GLY A 58 -2.32 -16.60 -13.80
C GLY A 58 -1.06 -15.98 -14.43
N TYR A 59 0.14 -16.26 -13.90
CA TYR A 59 1.39 -15.93 -14.58
C TYR A 59 1.59 -16.72 -15.89
N THR A 60 0.87 -17.82 -16.10
CA THR A 60 0.84 -18.57 -17.37
C THR A 60 -0.17 -18.02 -18.37
N GLN A 61 -0.97 -16.99 -18.01
CA GLN A 61 -1.95 -16.39 -18.91
C GLN A 61 -1.29 -15.52 -19.98
N THR A 62 -1.82 -15.63 -21.20
CA THR A 62 -1.36 -14.93 -22.40
C THR A 62 -2.30 -13.76 -22.75
N TYR A 63 -1.71 -12.58 -22.96
CA TYR A 63 -2.45 -11.39 -23.39
C TYR A 63 -3.07 -11.61 -24.77
N GLY A 64 -4.30 -11.16 -24.97
CA GLY A 64 -5.06 -11.34 -26.22
C GLY A 64 -5.68 -12.73 -26.39
N ILE A 65 -5.38 -13.68 -25.50
CA ILE A 65 -5.99 -15.02 -25.49
C ILE A 65 -6.83 -15.21 -24.23
N ASP A 66 -6.22 -15.07 -23.06
CA ASP A 66 -6.86 -15.34 -21.76
C ASP A 66 -7.41 -14.08 -21.08
N TYR A 67 -6.94 -12.90 -21.51
CA TYR A 67 -7.35 -11.60 -21.01
C TYR A 67 -6.97 -10.50 -22.00
N ILE A 68 -7.74 -9.41 -21.99
CA ILE A 68 -7.49 -8.22 -22.81
C ILE A 68 -7.20 -7.02 -21.90
N GLU A 69 -7.86 -6.91 -20.75
CA GLU A 69 -7.68 -5.78 -19.84
C GLU A 69 -7.60 -6.22 -18.38
N THR A 70 -6.72 -5.57 -17.62
CA THR A 70 -6.44 -5.93 -16.22
C THR A 70 -6.54 -4.76 -15.26
N PHE A 71 -6.80 -3.56 -15.78
CA PHE A 71 -6.76 -2.34 -14.99
C PHE A 71 -7.86 -2.34 -13.94
N ALA A 72 -7.46 -2.11 -12.69
CA ALA A 72 -8.34 -1.87 -11.56
C ALA A 72 -7.75 -0.75 -10.71
N SER A 73 -8.61 0.19 -10.28
CA SER A 73 -8.15 1.29 -9.42
C SER A 73 -7.82 0.76 -8.03
N VAL A 74 -6.59 0.98 -7.58
CA VAL A 74 -6.14 0.62 -6.22
C VAL A 74 -5.96 1.88 -5.39
N ALA A 75 -6.50 1.86 -4.17
CA ALA A 75 -6.32 2.94 -3.21
C ALA A 75 -4.82 3.14 -2.92
N LYS A 76 -4.31 4.34 -3.21
CA LYS A 76 -2.94 4.72 -2.86
C LYS A 76 -2.89 5.08 -1.38
N ILE A 77 -1.81 4.70 -0.70
CA ILE A 77 -1.61 5.03 0.72
C ILE A 77 -1.72 6.54 0.99
N ASN A 78 -1.31 7.38 0.03
CA ASN A 78 -1.42 8.83 0.14
C ASN A 78 -2.89 9.28 0.25
N ILE A 79 -3.81 8.65 -0.50
CA ILE A 79 -5.25 8.94 -0.42
C ILE A 79 -5.80 8.47 0.93
N VAL A 80 -5.36 7.30 1.39
CA VAL A 80 -5.77 6.77 2.71
C VAL A 80 -5.36 7.73 3.83
N ARG A 81 -4.14 8.30 3.78
CA ARG A 81 -3.70 9.29 4.78
C ARG A 81 -4.49 10.59 4.71
N VAL A 82 -4.82 11.08 3.52
CA VAL A 82 -5.72 12.24 3.34
C VAL A 82 -7.05 11.96 4.02
N LEU A 83 -7.64 10.80 3.73
CA LEU A 83 -8.90 10.40 4.34
C LEU A 83 -8.80 10.32 5.87
N LEU A 84 -7.76 9.69 6.41
CA LEU A 84 -7.56 9.59 7.86
C LEU A 84 -7.35 10.96 8.52
N SER A 85 -6.63 11.87 7.87
CA SER A 85 -6.46 13.24 8.35
C SER A 85 -7.80 13.98 8.40
N LEU A 86 -8.65 13.84 7.38
CA LEU A 86 -10.00 14.41 7.36
C LEU A 86 -10.86 13.81 8.47
N VAL A 87 -10.83 12.48 8.62
CA VAL A 87 -11.58 11.78 9.66
C VAL A 87 -11.14 12.22 11.06
N ALA A 88 -9.86 12.45 11.29
CA ALA A 88 -9.35 12.94 12.57
C ALA A 88 -9.81 14.38 12.86
N ASN A 89 -9.77 15.27 11.86
CA ASN A 89 -10.12 16.69 12.03
C ASN A 89 -11.64 16.92 12.13
N LEU A 90 -12.43 16.21 11.32
CA LEU A 90 -13.89 16.33 11.28
C LEU A 90 -14.60 15.36 12.24
N ASP A 91 -13.83 14.57 12.97
CA ASP A 91 -14.29 13.56 13.93
C ASP A 91 -15.27 12.53 13.34
N TRP A 92 -15.13 12.22 12.05
CA TRP A 92 -16.05 11.33 11.34
C TRP A 92 -15.95 9.89 11.83
N PRO A 93 -17.05 9.13 11.89
CA PRO A 93 -16.98 7.71 12.22
C PRO A 93 -16.28 6.93 11.10
N LEU A 94 -15.42 5.98 11.48
CA LEU A 94 -14.67 5.15 10.53
C LEU A 94 -14.91 3.66 10.80
N GLN A 95 -15.54 3.00 9.83
CA GLN A 95 -15.95 1.60 9.93
C GLN A 95 -15.33 0.77 8.81
N GLN A 96 -14.99 -0.48 9.11
CA GLN A 96 -14.31 -1.38 8.20
C GLN A 96 -15.19 -2.58 7.86
N PHE A 97 -15.28 -2.88 6.57
CA PHE A 97 -15.98 -4.06 6.05
C PHE A 97 -15.02 -4.94 5.26
N ASP A 98 -15.15 -6.25 5.39
CA ASP A 98 -14.40 -7.24 4.63
C ASP A 98 -15.36 -8.03 3.73
N VAL A 99 -15.17 -7.96 2.41
CA VAL A 99 -15.97 -8.73 1.46
C VAL A 99 -15.38 -10.13 1.35
N LYS A 100 -16.17 -11.15 1.70
CA LYS A 100 -15.75 -12.53 1.53
C LYS A 100 -15.75 -12.90 0.06
N ASN A 101 -14.65 -13.52 -0.37
CA ASN A 101 -14.50 -14.06 -1.72
C ASN A 101 -14.84 -13.05 -2.83
N ALA A 102 -14.39 -11.80 -2.68
CA ALA A 102 -14.61 -10.69 -3.62
C ALA A 102 -14.56 -11.10 -5.11
N PHE A 103 -13.54 -11.87 -5.51
CA PHE A 103 -13.36 -12.29 -6.90
C PHE A 103 -14.43 -13.27 -7.43
N LEU A 104 -15.15 -13.98 -6.56
CA LEU A 104 -16.22 -14.91 -6.96
C LEU A 104 -17.56 -14.22 -7.22
N HIS A 105 -17.71 -12.94 -6.87
CA HIS A 105 -18.98 -12.23 -7.04
C HIS A 105 -19.26 -11.85 -8.49
N ASP A 106 -18.22 -11.63 -9.31
CA ASP A 106 -18.38 -11.18 -10.69
C ASP A 106 -18.21 -12.31 -11.73
N GLU A 107 -18.95 -12.18 -12.83
CA GLU A 107 -18.83 -13.07 -13.99
C GLU A 107 -17.58 -12.73 -14.79
N LEU A 108 -16.89 -13.78 -15.23
CA LEU A 108 -15.71 -13.64 -16.08
C LEU A 108 -16.18 -13.46 -17.52
N SER A 109 -15.90 -12.29 -18.11
CA SER A 109 -16.22 -12.02 -19.51
C SER A 109 -15.37 -12.83 -20.49
N GLU A 110 -14.10 -13.07 -20.14
CA GLU A 110 -13.15 -13.78 -20.99
C GLU A 110 -13.26 -15.29 -20.84
N GLU A 111 -13.05 -16.01 -21.93
CA GLU A 111 -13.03 -17.47 -21.92
C GLU A 111 -11.69 -18.00 -21.39
N VAL A 112 -11.67 -18.31 -20.10
CA VAL A 112 -10.51 -18.93 -19.44
C VAL A 112 -10.81 -20.38 -19.07
N TYR A 113 -9.93 -21.27 -19.50
CA TYR A 113 -9.95 -22.68 -19.13
C TYR A 113 -8.91 -22.94 -18.05
N MET A 114 -9.24 -23.76 -17.07
CA MET A 114 -8.36 -24.09 -15.96
C MET A 114 -8.26 -25.61 -15.79
N ASP A 115 -7.07 -26.09 -15.43
CA ASP A 115 -6.89 -27.49 -15.06
C ASP A 115 -7.77 -27.87 -13.87
N LEU A 116 -8.23 -29.12 -13.85
CA LEU A 116 -8.95 -29.68 -12.71
C LEU A 116 -8.10 -29.57 -11.43
N PRO A 117 -8.66 -29.03 -10.33
CA PRO A 117 -7.92 -28.93 -9.09
C PRO A 117 -7.62 -30.31 -8.50
N LEU A 118 -6.38 -30.48 -8.02
CA LEU A 118 -5.96 -31.68 -7.30
C LEU A 118 -6.90 -31.95 -6.12
N GLY A 119 -7.47 -33.15 -6.07
CA GLY A 119 -8.42 -33.58 -5.05
C GLY A 119 -9.90 -33.35 -5.37
N CYS A 120 -10.23 -32.83 -6.56
CA CYS A 120 -11.60 -32.88 -7.05
C CYS A 120 -11.96 -34.35 -7.33
N MET A 121 -12.96 -34.90 -6.63
CA MET A 121 -13.44 -36.25 -6.93
C MET A 121 -14.21 -36.20 -8.24
N VAL A 122 -13.58 -36.67 -9.31
CA VAL A 122 -14.17 -36.74 -10.63
C VAL A 122 -14.25 -38.21 -11.01
N SER A 123 -15.41 -38.68 -11.48
CA SER A 123 -15.56 -40.06 -11.98
C SER A 123 -14.52 -40.32 -13.09
N GLU A 124 -13.98 -41.53 -13.21
CA GLU A 124 -12.92 -41.89 -14.18
C GLU A 124 -13.19 -41.42 -15.63
N LYS A 125 -14.46 -41.30 -16.03
CA LYS A 125 -14.90 -40.75 -17.34
C LYS A 125 -14.66 -39.25 -17.55
N GLN A 126 -14.18 -38.51 -16.56
CA GLN A 126 -14.00 -37.05 -16.62
C GLN A 126 -12.54 -36.60 -16.53
N CYS A 127 -11.57 -37.54 -16.56
CA CYS A 127 -10.13 -37.23 -16.51
C CYS A 127 -9.60 -36.35 -17.67
N GLN A 128 -10.34 -36.20 -18.76
CA GLN A 128 -9.98 -35.34 -19.89
C GLN A 128 -10.69 -33.97 -19.90
N LYS A 129 -11.52 -33.68 -18.89
CA LYS A 129 -12.26 -32.41 -18.82
C LYS A 129 -11.42 -31.30 -18.17
N VAL A 130 -11.71 -30.08 -18.57
CA VAL A 130 -11.15 -28.84 -18.00
C VAL A 130 -12.29 -27.99 -17.41
N CYS A 131 -11.94 -27.10 -16.48
CA CYS A 131 -12.86 -26.15 -15.90
C CYS A 131 -12.96 -24.90 -16.80
N LYS A 132 -14.10 -24.66 -17.45
CA LYS A 132 -14.40 -23.36 -18.06
C LYS A 132 -14.86 -22.41 -16.97
N LEU A 133 -14.07 -21.38 -16.66
CA LEU A 133 -14.35 -20.45 -15.58
C LEU A 133 -15.50 -19.52 -15.96
N LYS A 134 -16.52 -19.46 -15.09
CA LYS A 134 -17.64 -18.51 -15.17
C LYS A 134 -17.45 -17.32 -14.22
N LYS A 135 -16.68 -17.51 -13.15
CA LYS A 135 -16.35 -16.48 -12.16
C LYS A 135 -14.84 -16.30 -12.08
N SER A 136 -14.39 -15.10 -11.72
CA SER A 136 -12.95 -14.84 -11.58
C SER A 136 -12.37 -15.56 -10.35
N LEU A 137 -11.16 -16.11 -10.49
CA LEU A 137 -10.44 -16.78 -9.40
C LEU A 137 -9.29 -15.92 -8.89
N TYR A 138 -8.83 -16.19 -7.67
CA TYR A 138 -7.60 -15.56 -7.18
C TYR A 138 -6.43 -15.81 -8.13
N ARG A 139 -5.63 -14.77 -8.36
CA ARG A 139 -4.43 -14.73 -9.20
C ARG A 139 -4.65 -14.81 -10.72
N LEU A 140 -5.87 -14.82 -11.24
CA LEU A 140 -6.03 -14.42 -12.65
C LEU A 140 -5.65 -12.94 -12.78
N LYS A 141 -5.12 -12.57 -13.94
CA LYS A 141 -4.65 -11.21 -14.20
C LYS A 141 -5.78 -10.16 -14.16
N GLN A 142 -7.00 -10.57 -14.51
CA GLN A 142 -8.18 -9.71 -14.60
C GLN A 142 -9.09 -9.73 -13.35
N SER A 143 -8.83 -10.55 -12.34
CA SER A 143 -9.78 -10.70 -11.21
C SER A 143 -10.04 -9.42 -10.43
N SER A 144 -9.00 -8.60 -10.24
CA SER A 144 -9.13 -7.30 -9.58
C SER A 144 -10.04 -6.34 -10.37
N ARG A 145 -9.97 -6.40 -11.70
CA ARG A 145 -10.82 -5.61 -12.59
C ARG A 145 -12.27 -6.06 -12.50
N ALA A 146 -12.53 -7.37 -12.63
CA ALA A 146 -13.88 -7.92 -12.53
C ALA A 146 -14.55 -7.49 -11.22
N TRP A 147 -13.86 -7.66 -10.08
CA TRP A 147 -14.37 -7.17 -8.80
C TRP A 147 -14.62 -5.66 -8.80
N PHE A 148 -13.68 -4.86 -9.32
CA PHE A 148 -13.82 -3.41 -9.40
C PHE A 148 -15.04 -2.98 -10.24
N GLU A 149 -15.27 -3.62 -11.39
CA GLU A 149 -16.43 -3.36 -12.23
C GLU A 149 -17.73 -3.74 -11.54
N ARG A 150 -17.81 -4.94 -10.94
CA ARG A 150 -18.99 -5.40 -10.18
C ARG A 150 -19.32 -4.45 -9.05
N PHE A 151 -18.32 -4.10 -8.24
CA PHE A 151 -18.50 -3.14 -7.14
C PHE A 151 -18.97 -1.78 -7.67
N THR A 152 -18.34 -1.27 -8.73
CA THR A 152 -18.72 0.01 -9.34
C THR A 152 -20.16 -0.02 -9.88
N LYS A 153 -20.58 -1.10 -10.55
CA LYS A 153 -21.94 -1.28 -11.07
C LYS A 153 -22.96 -1.27 -9.93
N SER A 154 -22.73 -2.03 -8.85
CA SER A 154 -23.61 -2.02 -7.68
C SER A 154 -23.68 -0.64 -7.02
N MET A 155 -22.54 0.04 -6.84
CA MET A 155 -22.53 1.39 -6.28
C MET A 155 -23.29 2.39 -7.15
N ARG A 156 -23.16 2.33 -8.49
CA ARG A 156 -23.94 3.16 -9.41
C ARG A 156 -25.44 2.83 -9.36
N ALA A 157 -25.81 1.56 -9.23
CA ALA A 157 -27.21 1.14 -9.10
C ALA A 157 -27.86 1.59 -7.78
N PHE A 158 -27.08 1.64 -6.69
CA PHE A 158 -27.51 2.32 -5.46
C PHE A 158 -27.72 3.84 -5.65
N GLY A 159 -27.19 4.39 -6.74
CA GLY A 159 -27.27 5.80 -7.08
C GLY A 159 -26.15 6.63 -6.51
N TYR A 160 -24.93 6.06 -6.33
CA TYR A 160 -23.76 6.65 -5.66
C TYR A 160 -23.79 8.18 -5.61
N ARG A 161 -24.39 8.71 -4.55
CA ARG A 161 -24.25 10.10 -4.15
C ARG A 161 -22.98 10.12 -3.31
N GLN A 162 -22.01 10.94 -3.67
CA GLN A 162 -20.88 11.19 -2.80
C GLN A 162 -21.42 11.70 -1.46
N ILE A 163 -21.42 10.86 -0.43
CA ILE A 163 -21.92 11.22 0.90
C ILE A 163 -20.86 12.11 1.54
N THR A 164 -21.10 13.42 1.55
CA THR A 164 -20.27 14.41 2.27
C THR A 164 -20.77 14.65 3.70
N GLY A 165 -21.84 13.97 4.12
CA GLY A 165 -22.46 14.09 5.44
C GLY A 165 -22.20 12.91 6.37
N ASN A 166 -22.42 13.13 7.66
CA ASN A 166 -22.31 12.14 8.72
C ASN A 166 -23.67 11.51 9.11
N ASP A 167 -24.63 11.46 8.17
CA ASP A 167 -25.98 10.96 8.41
C ASP A 167 -25.99 9.46 8.78
N PRO A 168 -26.38 9.11 10.01
CA PRO A 168 -26.45 7.71 10.45
C PRO A 168 -27.43 6.85 9.65
N GLU A 169 -28.53 7.42 9.13
CA GLU A 169 -29.57 6.70 8.41
C GLU A 169 -29.09 6.30 7.01
N GLU A 170 -28.52 7.23 6.25
CA GLU A 170 -27.93 6.93 4.94
C GLU A 170 -26.79 5.92 5.05
N ARG A 171 -25.94 6.03 6.08
CA ARG A 171 -24.88 5.05 6.34
C ARG A 171 -25.45 3.65 6.56
N LYS A 172 -26.52 3.54 7.35
CA LYS A 172 -27.19 2.25 7.61
C LYS A 172 -27.88 1.72 6.36
N ALA A 173 -28.49 2.59 5.55
CA ALA A 173 -29.07 2.21 4.26
C ALA A 173 -28.02 1.64 3.31
N LEU A 174 -26.87 2.30 3.19
CA LEU A 174 -25.74 1.82 2.40
C LEU A 174 -25.20 0.48 2.92
N GLN A 175 -25.04 0.34 4.24
CA GLN A 175 -24.60 -0.91 4.85
C GLN A 175 -25.56 -2.06 4.51
N ASN A 176 -26.87 -1.83 4.68
CA ASN A 176 -27.89 -2.82 4.36
C ASN A 176 -27.90 -3.19 2.88
N TYR A 177 -27.73 -2.21 1.98
CA TYR A 177 -27.62 -2.46 0.54
C TYR A 177 -26.42 -3.34 0.22
N LEU A 178 -25.23 -2.95 0.70
CA LEU A 178 -24.00 -3.69 0.44
C LEU A 178 -24.03 -5.10 1.03
N SER A 179 -24.63 -5.29 2.21
CA SER A 179 -24.77 -6.62 2.84
C SER A 179 -25.75 -7.54 2.11
N ARG A 180 -26.69 -6.98 1.34
CA ARG A 180 -27.57 -7.76 0.45
C ARG A 180 -26.86 -8.13 -0.85
N GLU A 181 -26.11 -7.19 -1.42
CA GLU A 181 -25.38 -7.38 -2.68
C GLU A 181 -24.14 -8.26 -2.55
N PHE A 182 -23.45 -8.18 -1.42
CA PHE A 182 -22.17 -8.85 -1.18
C PHE A 182 -22.16 -9.56 0.17
N GLU A 183 -21.56 -10.74 0.22
CA GLU A 183 -21.32 -11.42 1.49
C GLU A 183 -20.18 -10.71 2.25
N MET A 184 -20.54 -9.77 3.12
CA MET A 184 -19.58 -8.96 3.86
C MET A 184 -19.56 -9.31 5.36
N LYS A 185 -18.40 -9.11 5.97
CA LYS A 185 -18.23 -9.12 7.42
C LYS A 185 -17.97 -7.70 7.91
N ASP A 186 -18.80 -7.23 8.82
CA ASP A 186 -18.54 -6.01 9.58
C ASP A 186 -17.40 -6.27 10.58
N LEU A 187 -16.32 -5.51 10.46
CA LEU A 187 -15.18 -5.57 11.37
C LEU A 187 -15.26 -4.49 12.46
N GLY A 188 -16.29 -3.64 12.43
CA GLY A 188 -16.49 -2.54 13.35
C GLY A 188 -15.53 -1.38 13.09
N PRO A 189 -15.13 -0.63 14.13
CA PRO A 189 -14.17 0.46 14.01
C PRO A 189 -12.84 0.01 13.40
N LEU A 190 -12.23 0.87 12.58
CA LEU A 190 -10.94 0.58 11.97
C LEU A 190 -9.84 0.42 13.01
N LYS A 191 -9.35 -0.83 13.19
CA LYS A 191 -8.21 -1.16 14.07
C LYS A 191 -6.97 -1.60 13.30
N TYR A 192 -7.16 -2.22 12.14
CA TYR A 192 -6.07 -2.74 11.31
C TYR A 192 -6.39 -2.53 9.82
N PHE A 193 -5.48 -1.88 9.10
CA PHE A 193 -5.61 -1.68 7.65
C PHE A 193 -4.34 -2.09 6.94
N LEU A 194 -4.44 -3.12 6.08
CA LEU A 194 -3.31 -3.60 5.26
C LEU A 194 -2.01 -3.83 6.05
N GLY A 195 -2.08 -4.32 7.30
CA GLY A 195 -0.91 -4.56 8.16
C GLY A 195 -0.42 -3.34 8.94
N ILE A 196 -1.15 -2.22 8.90
CA ILE A 196 -0.95 -1.03 9.73
C ILE A 196 -1.97 -1.06 10.87
N GLU A 197 -1.49 -0.90 12.09
CA GLU A 197 -2.28 -0.70 13.30
C GLU A 197 -2.85 0.72 13.31
N VAL A 198 -4.13 0.84 13.62
CA VAL A 198 -4.87 2.11 13.70
C VAL A 198 -5.45 2.23 15.09
N SER A 199 -5.09 3.30 15.79
CA SER A 199 -5.63 3.63 17.11
C SER A 199 -6.25 5.02 17.07
N ARG A 200 -7.49 5.17 17.55
CA ARG A 200 -8.18 6.46 17.63
C ARG A 200 -8.27 6.90 19.09
N SER A 201 -7.95 8.16 19.35
CA SER A 201 -8.05 8.81 20.66
C SER A 201 -8.71 10.19 20.51
N SER A 202 -8.87 10.90 21.63
CA SER A 202 -9.28 12.32 21.64
C SER A 202 -8.28 13.23 20.91
N GLU A 203 -7.01 12.84 20.85
CA GLU A 203 -5.94 13.59 20.18
C GLU A 203 -5.96 13.41 18.66
N GLY A 204 -6.52 12.30 18.16
CA GLY A 204 -6.58 12.02 16.72
C GLY A 204 -6.48 10.54 16.36
N ILE A 205 -5.87 10.25 15.21
CA ILE A 205 -5.68 8.89 14.70
C ILE A 205 -4.19 8.56 14.59
N PHE A 206 -3.74 7.58 15.35
CA PHE A 206 -2.37 7.07 15.35
C PHE A 206 -2.22 5.83 14.46
N LEU A 207 -1.20 5.83 13.60
CA LEU A 207 -0.83 4.70 12.75
C LEU A 207 0.52 4.12 13.17
N SER A 208 0.56 2.82 13.43
CA SER A 208 1.80 2.10 13.76
C SER A 208 1.96 0.81 12.97
N GLN A 209 3.20 0.35 12.89
CA GLN A 209 3.60 -0.94 12.34
C GLN A 209 4.50 -1.66 13.34
N ARG A 210 4.20 -1.56 14.65
CA ARG A 210 5.05 -2.05 15.73
C ARG A 210 5.39 -3.52 15.58
N LYS A 211 4.38 -4.38 15.42
CA LYS A 211 4.59 -5.81 15.23
C LYS A 211 5.51 -6.09 14.03
N TYR A 212 5.25 -5.42 12.91
CA TYR A 212 6.06 -5.58 11.70
C TYR A 212 7.53 -5.15 11.89
N ALA A 213 7.76 -4.06 12.64
CA ALA A 213 9.09 -3.59 12.97
C ALA A 213 9.83 -4.59 13.88
N LEU A 214 9.17 -5.12 14.91
CA LEU A 214 9.73 -6.14 15.80
C LEU A 214 10.10 -7.42 15.05
N ASP A 215 9.19 -7.95 14.22
CA ASP A 215 9.43 -9.13 13.38
C ASP A 215 10.64 -8.90 12.45
N LEU A 216 10.73 -7.71 11.84
CA LEU A 216 11.86 -7.34 10.98
C LEU A 216 13.20 -7.26 11.74
N LEU A 217 13.21 -6.72 12.96
CA LEU A 217 14.42 -6.64 13.80
C LEU A 217 14.87 -8.03 14.26
N GLN A 218 13.92 -8.90 14.63
CA GLN A 218 14.20 -10.28 15.02
C GLN A 218 14.78 -11.09 13.84
N GLU A 219 14.17 -11.01 12.66
CA GLU A 219 14.64 -11.72 11.46
C GLU A 219 16.03 -11.28 11.00
N THR A 220 16.43 -10.03 11.28
CA THR A 220 17.72 -9.48 10.84
C THR A 220 18.84 -9.67 11.86
N GLY A 221 18.53 -10.17 13.06
CA GLY A 221 19.51 -10.42 14.12
C GLY A 221 20.09 -9.15 14.76
N VAL A 222 19.51 -7.98 14.51
CA VAL A 222 20.02 -6.69 15.02
C VAL A 222 19.60 -6.38 16.45
N SER A 223 18.78 -7.23 17.07
CA SER A 223 18.30 -7.04 18.44
C SER A 223 19.44 -6.90 19.46
N GLY A 224 20.58 -7.56 19.23
CA GLY A 224 21.79 -7.44 20.06
C GLY A 224 22.76 -6.31 19.69
N CYS A 225 22.54 -5.61 18.56
CA CYS A 225 23.48 -4.61 18.07
C CYS A 225 23.38 -3.27 18.82
N GLN A 226 24.48 -2.50 18.84
CA GLN A 226 24.53 -1.15 19.38
C GLN A 226 23.56 -0.20 18.65
N LEU A 227 22.95 0.71 19.41
CA LEU A 227 22.01 1.70 18.92
C LEU A 227 22.72 2.83 18.16
N VAL A 228 21.99 3.48 17.25
CA VAL A 228 22.47 4.65 16.51
C VAL A 228 21.44 5.77 16.55
N ASN A 229 21.91 7.02 16.57
CA ASN A 229 21.06 8.20 16.73
C ASN A 229 20.52 8.77 15.41
N SER A 230 21.01 8.29 14.26
CA SER A 230 20.53 8.74 12.95
C SER A 230 20.43 7.59 11.94
N PRO A 231 19.42 7.60 11.06
CA PRO A 231 19.25 6.57 10.04
C PRO A 231 20.31 6.64 8.93
N ILE A 232 20.97 7.79 8.75
CA ILE A 232 22.03 8.01 7.76
C ILE A 232 23.15 8.87 8.37
N GLU A 233 24.40 8.61 7.95
CA GLU A 233 25.56 9.41 8.34
C GLU A 233 25.66 10.70 7.54
N LYS A 234 26.09 11.78 8.19
CA LYS A 234 26.32 13.06 7.53
C LYS A 234 27.49 12.93 6.58
N GLY A 235 27.28 13.25 5.30
CA GLY A 235 28.31 13.14 4.27
C GLY A 235 28.51 11.74 3.68
N LEU A 236 27.65 10.77 4.02
CA LEU A 236 27.68 9.44 3.41
C LEU A 236 27.50 9.55 1.89
N LYS A 237 28.53 9.16 1.13
CA LYS A 237 28.48 9.02 -0.32
C LYS A 237 28.55 7.55 -0.65
N LEU A 238 27.40 6.95 -0.95
CA LEU A 238 27.34 5.60 -1.49
C LEU A 238 27.74 5.63 -2.97
N CYS A 239 28.55 4.68 -3.40
CA CYS A 239 28.97 4.55 -4.79
C CYS A 239 29.14 3.08 -5.15
N VAL A 240 29.09 2.78 -6.44
CA VAL A 240 29.48 1.47 -6.95
C VAL A 240 30.97 1.54 -7.27
N GLU A 241 31.79 0.85 -6.49
CA GLU A 241 33.22 0.75 -6.74
C GLU A 241 33.53 -0.43 -7.68
N PRO A 242 34.54 -0.32 -8.58
CA PRO A 242 34.91 -1.39 -9.51
C PRO A 242 35.26 -2.71 -8.81
N ASN A 243 35.85 -2.64 -7.61
CA ASN A 243 36.28 -3.78 -6.81
C ASN A 243 35.40 -3.98 -5.56
N GLN A 244 34.14 -3.53 -5.58
CA GLN A 244 33.28 -3.62 -4.40
C GLN A 244 33.06 -5.08 -3.98
N VAL A 245 33.12 -5.35 -2.68
CA VAL A 245 32.70 -6.63 -2.13
C VAL A 245 31.21 -6.79 -2.35
N SER A 246 30.84 -7.79 -3.15
CA SER A 246 29.45 -8.11 -3.45
C SER A 246 28.72 -8.58 -2.20
N THR A 247 27.45 -8.19 -2.07
CA THR A 247 26.56 -8.69 -1.01
C THR A 247 25.42 -9.52 -1.60
N ASP A 248 24.66 -10.20 -0.75
CA ASP A 248 23.47 -10.94 -1.19
C ASP A 248 22.40 -9.96 -1.72
N LYS A 249 22.26 -9.94 -3.05
CA LYS A 249 21.30 -9.11 -3.77
C LYS A 249 19.86 -9.41 -3.38
N GLY A 250 19.49 -10.68 -3.22
CA GLY A 250 18.12 -11.09 -2.88
C GLY A 250 17.73 -10.61 -1.48
N ARG A 251 18.65 -10.80 -0.51
CA ARG A 251 18.50 -10.28 0.86
C ARG A 251 18.41 -8.76 0.87
N TYR A 252 19.29 -8.07 0.14
CA TYR A 252 19.27 -6.61 0.04
C TYR A 252 17.93 -6.08 -0.50
N GLN A 253 17.48 -6.60 -1.65
CA GLN A 253 16.21 -6.20 -2.26
C GLN A 253 15.02 -6.47 -1.34
N ARG A 254 14.99 -7.63 -0.66
CA ARG A 254 13.95 -7.95 0.33
C ARG A 254 13.94 -6.94 1.48
N LEU A 255 15.10 -6.61 2.05
CA LEU A 255 15.18 -5.66 3.15
C LEU A 255 14.79 -4.24 2.74
N VAL A 256 15.26 -3.75 1.58
CA VAL A 256 14.85 -2.45 1.04
C VAL A 256 13.33 -2.40 0.85
N GLY A 257 12.73 -3.45 0.25
CA GLY A 257 11.28 -3.53 0.06
C GLY A 257 10.49 -3.51 1.37
N ARG A 258 10.97 -4.24 2.40
CA ARG A 258 10.34 -4.23 3.73
C ARG A 258 10.44 -2.88 4.42
N LEU A 259 11.58 -2.21 4.32
CA LEU A 259 11.77 -0.87 4.88
C LEU A 259 10.94 0.18 4.13
N MET A 260 10.80 0.07 2.80
CA MET A 260 9.89 0.93 2.03
C MET A 260 8.44 0.80 2.49
N TYR A 261 8.01 -0.41 2.81
CA TYR A 261 6.67 -0.64 3.37
C TYR A 261 6.54 -0.10 4.80
N LEU A 262 7.57 -0.22 5.65
CA LEU A 262 7.61 0.38 6.98
C LEU A 262 7.61 1.91 6.94
N ALA A 263 8.18 2.51 5.89
CA ALA A 263 8.14 3.95 5.69
C ALA A 263 6.71 4.47 5.62
N HIS A 264 5.68 3.64 5.37
CA HIS A 264 4.29 4.10 5.37
C HIS A 264 3.82 4.73 6.68
N THR A 265 4.35 4.28 7.82
CA THR A 265 4.11 4.89 9.14
C THR A 265 5.32 5.65 9.68
N ARG A 266 6.47 5.56 8.98
CA ARG A 266 7.74 6.18 9.37
C ARG A 266 8.31 7.05 8.24
N PRO A 267 7.69 8.20 7.90
CA PRO A 267 8.14 9.08 6.82
C PRO A 267 9.61 9.50 6.93
N TYR A 268 10.14 9.65 8.16
CA TYR A 268 11.48 10.17 8.40
C TYR A 268 12.62 9.30 7.83
N ILE A 269 12.39 8.02 7.52
CA ILE A 269 13.39 7.18 6.83
C ILE A 269 13.32 7.27 5.30
N ALA A 270 12.32 7.97 4.74
CA ALA A 270 12.07 7.97 3.30
C ALA A 270 13.27 8.47 2.48
N TYR A 271 13.98 9.50 2.96
CA TYR A 271 15.17 9.98 2.29
C TYR A 271 16.26 8.90 2.24
N THR A 272 16.61 8.31 3.38
CA THR A 272 17.63 7.26 3.45
C THR A 272 17.26 6.07 2.56
N LEU A 273 15.98 5.70 2.53
CA LEU A 273 15.48 4.64 1.66
C LEU A 273 15.59 4.99 0.18
N SER A 274 15.34 6.25 -0.19
CA SER A 274 15.53 6.70 -1.57
C SER A 274 16.97 6.56 -2.04
N VAL A 275 17.96 6.79 -1.15
CA VAL A 275 19.38 6.63 -1.46
C VAL A 275 19.75 5.16 -1.64
N VAL A 276 19.49 4.30 -0.66
CA VAL A 276 19.84 2.86 -0.72
C VAL A 276 19.09 2.13 -1.85
N SER A 277 17.88 2.58 -2.20
CA SER A 277 17.08 1.98 -3.28
C SER A 277 17.75 2.09 -4.66
N GLN A 278 18.67 3.03 -4.86
CA GLN A 278 19.36 3.23 -6.14
C GLN A 278 20.26 2.05 -6.50
N TYR A 279 20.68 1.26 -5.51
CA TYR A 279 21.64 0.16 -5.66
C TYR A 279 20.99 -1.23 -5.68
N MET A 280 19.67 -1.32 -5.91
CA MET A 280 18.94 -2.61 -5.95
C MET A 280 19.44 -3.58 -7.03
N HIS A 281 20.07 -3.09 -8.10
CA HIS A 281 20.59 -3.95 -9.17
C HIS A 281 21.98 -4.54 -8.87
N ASN A 282 22.85 -3.80 -8.19
CA ASN A 282 24.24 -4.15 -7.90
C ASN A 282 24.68 -3.64 -6.49
N PRO A 283 24.19 -4.25 -5.40
CA PRO A 283 24.57 -3.82 -4.06
C PRO A 283 25.94 -4.38 -3.63
N GLY A 284 26.78 -3.57 -3.00
CA GLY A 284 27.96 -4.00 -2.26
C GLY A 284 27.78 -3.89 -0.73
N GLU A 285 28.83 -4.25 0.01
CA GLU A 285 28.83 -4.31 1.47
C GLU A 285 28.50 -2.95 2.14
N GLN A 286 29.03 -1.85 1.60
CA GLN A 286 28.71 -0.49 2.07
C GLN A 286 27.20 -0.19 2.06
N HIS A 287 26.48 -0.67 1.04
CA HIS A 287 25.03 -0.50 0.95
C HIS A 287 24.31 -1.35 1.99
N MET A 288 24.78 -2.58 2.23
CA MET A 288 24.23 -3.43 3.30
C MET A 288 24.46 -2.80 4.67
N ASN A 289 25.64 -2.23 4.93
CA ASN A 289 25.95 -1.53 6.18
C ASN A 289 25.02 -0.33 6.42
N ALA A 290 24.64 0.40 5.36
CA ALA A 290 23.63 1.45 5.43
C ALA A 290 22.24 0.89 5.84
N ILE A 291 21.81 -0.24 5.27
CA ILE A 291 20.57 -0.93 5.69
C ILE A 291 20.63 -1.35 7.16
N MET A 292 21.75 -1.94 7.59
CA MET A 292 21.94 -2.35 8.97
C MET A 292 21.95 -1.15 9.93
N ARG A 293 22.44 0.02 9.51
CA ARG A 293 22.32 1.27 10.28
C ARG A 293 20.87 1.71 10.44
N ILE A 294 20.06 1.68 9.37
CA ILE A 294 18.63 2.01 9.45
C ILE A 294 17.93 1.08 10.45
N LEU A 295 18.20 -0.22 10.39
CA LEU A 295 17.63 -1.20 11.31
C LEU A 295 18.04 -0.93 12.77
N ARG A 296 19.32 -0.63 13.02
CA ARG A 296 19.81 -0.21 14.35
C ARG A 296 19.13 1.07 14.85
N TYR A 297 18.82 2.01 13.97
CA TYR A 297 18.08 3.22 14.33
C TYR A 297 16.63 2.89 14.72
N LEU A 298 15.95 2.05 13.93
CA LEU A 298 14.55 1.66 14.18
C LEU A 298 14.37 0.89 15.49
N LYS A 299 15.42 0.22 15.98
CA LYS A 299 15.46 -0.46 17.27
C LYS A 299 15.22 0.48 18.45
N ASN A 300 15.58 1.77 18.34
CA ASN A 300 15.38 2.74 19.43
C ASN A 300 13.91 2.86 19.85
N ALA A 301 13.00 2.85 18.87
CA ALA A 301 11.57 3.06 19.09
C ALA A 301 10.78 2.19 18.09
N PRO A 302 10.59 0.89 18.38
CA PRO A 302 9.86 -0.02 17.49
C PRO A 302 8.35 0.26 17.48
N GLY A 303 7.82 1.00 18.46
CA GLY A 303 6.41 1.42 18.51
C GLY A 303 6.11 2.70 17.73
N LYS A 304 7.13 3.52 17.49
CA LYS A 304 7.04 4.82 16.80
C LYS A 304 6.21 4.76 15.51
N GLY A 305 5.25 5.67 15.41
CA GLY A 305 4.27 5.78 14.33
C GLY A 305 3.90 7.24 14.07
N ILE A 306 2.92 7.45 13.19
CA ILE A 306 2.46 8.79 12.79
C ILE A 306 1.08 9.08 13.40
N LEU A 307 0.93 10.25 14.03
CA LEU A 307 -0.31 10.78 14.57
C LEU A 307 -0.91 11.80 13.60
N PHE A 308 -2.14 11.56 13.16
CA PHE A 308 -3.00 12.56 12.53
C PHE A 308 -3.78 13.27 13.63
N ALA A 309 -3.26 14.41 14.08
CA ALA A 309 -3.85 15.16 15.19
C ALA A 309 -5.15 15.87 14.78
N LYS A 310 -6.08 15.98 15.74
CA LYS A 310 -7.32 16.77 15.63
C LYS A 310 -7.01 18.25 15.89
N ASN A 311 -7.61 19.15 15.11
CA ASN A 311 -7.54 20.61 15.29
C ASN A 311 -6.11 21.15 15.37
N VAL A 312 -5.33 20.91 14.33
CA VAL A 312 -4.00 21.48 14.25
C VAL A 312 -4.10 22.98 13.98
N ASP A 313 -3.68 23.81 14.93
CA ASP A 313 -3.38 25.23 14.67
C ASP A 313 -2.46 25.32 13.43
N HIS A 314 -2.69 26.33 12.58
CA HIS A 314 -2.09 26.51 11.25
C HIS A 314 -0.53 26.39 11.15
N GLN A 315 0.19 26.23 12.26
CA GLN A 315 1.65 26.16 12.32
C GLN A 315 2.26 24.74 12.47
N SER A 316 1.47 23.69 12.78
CA SER A 316 1.97 22.31 12.93
C SER A 316 1.26 21.30 12.03
N GLY A 317 1.07 21.61 10.76
CA GLY A 317 0.25 20.80 9.85
C GLY A 317 0.57 19.29 9.86
N ASN A 318 -0.46 18.46 10.02
CA ASN A 318 -0.38 17.01 9.80
C ASN A 318 0.25 16.76 8.42
N LEU A 319 1.44 16.17 8.35
CA LEU A 319 1.97 15.76 7.05
C LEU A 319 1.07 14.67 6.47
N VAL A 320 0.23 15.06 5.54
CA VAL A 320 -0.78 14.16 4.97
C VAL A 320 -0.15 13.20 3.96
N THR A 321 0.81 13.69 3.18
CA THR A 321 1.37 12.90 2.07
C THR A 321 2.79 13.31 1.75
N TRP A 322 3.57 12.33 1.27
CA TRP A 322 4.86 12.54 0.66
C TRP A 322 5.08 11.49 -0.42
N LYS A 323 5.99 11.80 -1.34
CA LYS A 323 6.42 10.85 -2.36
C LYS A 323 7.85 11.17 -2.76
N SER A 324 8.72 10.16 -2.68
CA SER A 324 10.01 10.22 -3.36
C SER A 324 9.87 9.51 -4.71
N LYS A 325 10.35 10.15 -5.78
CA LYS A 325 10.35 9.60 -7.14
C LYS A 325 11.78 9.70 -7.66
N LYS A 326 12.31 8.59 -8.17
CA LYS A 326 13.58 8.60 -8.90
C LYS A 326 13.42 9.47 -10.14
N GLN A 327 14.25 10.50 -10.28
CA GLN A 327 14.35 11.27 -11.51
C GLN A 327 15.24 10.50 -12.49
N ASN A 328 14.80 10.39 -13.75
CA ASN A 328 15.54 9.71 -14.81
C ASN A 328 16.60 10.62 -15.48
N VAL A 329 16.52 11.91 -15.23
CA VAL A 329 17.46 12.93 -15.70
C VAL A 329 18.11 13.55 -14.48
N VAL A 330 19.43 13.76 -14.51
CA VAL A 330 20.13 14.51 -13.47
C VAL A 330 19.69 15.98 -13.58
N ALA A 331 18.62 16.35 -12.89
CA ALA A 331 18.33 17.75 -12.69
C ALA A 331 19.49 18.35 -11.88
N ARG A 332 20.18 19.34 -12.45
CA ARG A 332 21.17 20.16 -11.71
C ARG A 332 20.50 21.01 -10.62
N LEU A 333 19.18 21.05 -10.60
CA LEU A 333 18.36 21.82 -9.68
C LEU A 333 17.82 20.91 -8.58
N SER A 334 17.88 21.36 -7.34
CA SER A 334 17.23 20.66 -6.23
C SER A 334 15.70 20.72 -6.38
N ALA A 335 14.99 19.76 -5.78
CA ALA A 335 13.52 19.81 -5.71
C ALA A 335 13.00 21.14 -5.10
N GLU A 336 13.80 21.74 -4.21
CA GLU A 336 13.55 23.08 -3.67
C GLU A 336 13.62 24.18 -4.76
N ALA A 337 14.61 24.13 -5.65
CA ALA A 337 14.74 25.08 -6.74
C ALA A 337 13.62 24.92 -7.79
N GLU A 338 13.23 23.68 -8.11
CA GLU A 338 12.07 23.41 -8.96
C GLU A 338 10.77 23.93 -8.33
N PHE A 339 10.57 23.72 -7.03
CA PHE A 339 9.38 24.20 -6.33
C PHE A 339 9.34 25.73 -6.22
N ARG A 340 10.48 26.37 -5.92
CA ARG A 340 10.58 27.85 -5.91
C ARG A 340 10.27 28.42 -7.29
N ALA A 341 10.86 27.84 -8.35
CA ALA A 341 10.55 28.24 -9.72
C ALA A 341 9.07 28.06 -10.04
N ALA A 342 8.45 26.93 -9.64
CA ALA A 342 7.02 26.71 -9.83
C ALA A 342 6.15 27.74 -9.07
N CYS A 343 6.52 28.09 -7.85
CA CYS A 343 5.85 29.15 -7.07
C CYS A 343 5.97 30.50 -7.77
N ASP A 344 7.18 30.89 -8.17
CA ASP A 344 7.44 32.16 -8.87
C ASP A 344 6.67 32.21 -10.20
N ILE A 345 6.61 31.10 -10.94
CA ILE A 345 5.87 30.93 -12.19
C ILE A 345 4.35 30.98 -11.99
N ALA A 346 3.84 30.46 -10.86
CA ALA A 346 2.42 30.52 -10.54
C ALA A 346 1.98 31.97 -10.21
N HIS A 347 2.80 32.69 -9.44
CA HIS A 347 2.58 34.11 -9.09
C HIS A 347 2.89 35.06 -10.25
N ASN A 348 3.66 34.63 -11.26
CA ASN A 348 3.98 35.45 -12.44
C ASN A 348 2.87 35.35 -13.52
N PRO A 349 2.28 36.48 -13.95
CA PRO A 349 1.29 36.51 -15.02
C PRO A 349 1.89 36.26 -16.43
N VAL A 350 3.19 36.41 -16.62
CA VAL A 350 3.86 36.29 -17.93
C VAL A 350 4.16 34.82 -18.27
N GLN A 351 3.78 34.39 -19.48
CA GLN A 351 4.07 33.06 -20.00
C GLN A 351 5.41 33.04 -20.76
N HIS A 352 6.23 32.01 -20.54
CA HIS A 352 7.49 31.82 -21.26
C HIS A 352 7.47 30.47 -22.00
N ASP A 353 7.78 30.48 -23.30
CA ASP A 353 7.73 29.30 -24.20
C ASP A 353 8.58 28.10 -23.77
N ARG A 354 9.53 28.30 -22.85
CA ARG A 354 10.39 27.23 -22.30
C ARG A 354 9.73 26.37 -21.20
N THR A 355 8.45 26.60 -20.86
CA THR A 355 7.75 25.90 -19.76
C THR A 355 6.71 24.85 -20.19
N LYS A 356 6.74 24.40 -21.45
CA LYS A 356 5.74 23.49 -22.04
C LYS A 356 5.49 22.19 -21.25
N HIS A 357 6.50 21.62 -20.60
CA HIS A 357 6.35 20.36 -19.84
C HIS A 357 5.67 20.53 -18.47
N VAL A 358 5.37 21.76 -18.04
CA VAL A 358 4.80 22.09 -16.71
C VAL A 358 3.37 22.62 -16.85
N GLU A 359 2.83 22.74 -18.07
CA GLU A 359 1.62 23.52 -18.37
C GLU A 359 0.37 23.03 -17.61
N VAL A 360 0.03 21.74 -17.65
CA VAL A 360 -1.24 21.23 -17.07
C VAL A 360 -1.27 21.39 -15.54
N ASP A 361 -0.21 20.96 -14.85
CA ASP A 361 -0.14 21.06 -13.40
C ASP A 361 -0.04 22.54 -12.95
N ARG A 362 0.62 23.40 -13.74
CA ARG A 362 0.69 24.85 -13.47
C ARG A 362 -0.67 25.50 -13.55
N PHE A 363 -1.45 25.27 -14.61
CA PHE A 363 -2.77 25.87 -14.75
C PHE A 363 -3.69 25.43 -13.61
N PHE A 364 -3.66 24.15 -13.26
CA PHE A 364 -4.42 23.64 -12.13
C PHE A 364 -4.01 24.29 -10.80
N ILE A 365 -2.71 24.36 -10.48
CA ILE A 365 -2.24 24.99 -9.24
C ILE A 365 -2.56 26.48 -9.22
N LYS A 366 -2.40 27.17 -10.35
CA LYS A 366 -2.71 28.60 -10.49
C LYS A 366 -4.18 28.88 -10.28
N GLU A 367 -5.07 28.12 -10.91
CA GLU A 367 -6.52 28.20 -10.69
C GLU A 367 -6.84 28.09 -9.19
N LYS A 368 -6.22 27.13 -8.48
CA LYS A 368 -6.44 26.96 -7.04
C LYS A 368 -5.84 28.06 -6.17
N LEU A 369 -4.77 28.72 -6.62
CA LEU A 369 -4.21 29.91 -5.97
C LEU A 369 -5.12 31.13 -6.18
N ASP A 370 -5.60 31.32 -7.40
CA ASP A 370 -6.50 32.43 -7.78
C ASP A 370 -7.84 32.30 -7.05
N ASP A 371 -8.36 31.06 -6.91
CA ASP A 371 -9.54 30.72 -6.11
C ASP A 371 -9.30 30.81 -4.58
N LYS A 372 -8.06 31.10 -4.14
CA LYS A 372 -7.63 31.12 -2.72
C LYS A 372 -7.87 29.80 -1.97
N ILE A 373 -7.88 28.68 -2.69
CA ILE A 373 -8.00 27.34 -2.10
C ILE A 373 -6.63 26.87 -1.56
N VAL A 374 -5.54 27.34 -2.17
CA VAL A 374 -4.16 27.00 -1.78
C VAL A 374 -3.38 28.28 -1.53
N GLU A 375 -2.56 28.29 -0.48
CA GLU A 375 -1.59 29.35 -0.21
C GLU A 375 -0.17 28.79 -0.28
N LEU A 376 0.77 29.58 -0.80
CA LEU A 376 2.18 29.22 -0.91
C LEU A 376 3.05 30.22 -0.14
N PRO A 377 3.03 30.19 1.20
CA PRO A 377 3.84 31.09 2.00
C PRO A 377 5.33 30.78 1.83
N LYS A 378 6.17 31.83 1.79
CA LYS A 378 7.62 31.67 1.78
C LYS A 378 8.10 31.14 3.12
N ILE A 379 8.64 29.92 3.13
CA ILE A 379 9.19 29.28 4.34
C ILE A 379 10.71 29.50 4.38
N ARG A 380 11.23 29.95 5.53
CA ARG A 380 12.69 30.03 5.77
C ARG A 380 13.31 28.63 5.72
N SER A 381 14.51 28.47 5.16
CA SER A 381 15.16 27.15 5.03
C SER A 381 15.26 26.36 6.34
N VAL A 382 15.48 27.02 7.48
CA VAL A 382 15.49 26.39 8.83
C VAL A 382 14.14 25.80 9.27
N ASN A 383 13.06 26.18 8.59
CA ASN A 383 11.71 25.72 8.81
C ASN A 383 11.18 24.89 7.63
N GLN A 384 12.02 24.61 6.61
CA GLN A 384 11.63 23.84 5.44
C GLN A 384 11.47 22.37 5.83
N PHE A 385 10.25 22.03 6.21
CA PHE A 385 9.90 20.73 6.75
C PHE A 385 10.15 19.57 5.77
N ALA A 386 10.07 19.83 4.46
CA ALA A 386 10.38 18.84 3.42
C ALA A 386 11.86 18.39 3.42
N ASP A 387 12.75 19.11 4.10
CA ASP A 387 14.18 18.79 4.16
C ASP A 387 14.44 17.42 4.78
N ILE A 388 13.69 17.01 5.82
CA ILE A 388 13.83 15.67 6.44
C ILE A 388 13.56 14.52 5.45
N LEU A 389 12.77 14.79 4.40
CA LEU A 389 12.36 13.80 3.40
C LEU A 389 13.26 13.81 2.16
N THR A 390 14.11 14.82 2.00
CA THR A 390 14.83 15.09 0.74
C THR A 390 16.35 15.21 0.91
N LYS A 391 16.86 15.39 2.13
CA LYS A 391 18.29 15.45 2.41
C LYS A 391 18.63 15.06 3.86
N VAL A 392 19.93 14.89 4.12
CA VAL A 392 20.43 14.74 5.49
C VAL A 392 20.33 16.07 6.22
N VAL A 393 19.75 16.07 7.41
CA VAL A 393 19.63 17.25 8.30
C VAL A 393 20.42 17.03 9.60
N SER A 394 20.70 18.11 10.34
CA SER A 394 21.34 18.00 11.67
C SER A 394 20.42 17.33 12.67
N SER A 395 20.97 16.72 13.73
CA SER A 395 20.18 16.01 14.75
C SER A 395 19.12 16.90 15.42
N GLN A 396 19.45 18.17 15.67
CA GLN A 396 18.51 19.16 16.23
C GLN A 396 17.33 19.43 15.29
N VAL A 397 17.60 19.63 13.99
CA VAL A 397 16.58 19.84 12.97
C VAL A 397 15.76 18.57 12.75
N PHE A 398 16.41 17.40 12.78
CA PHE A 398 15.75 16.10 12.66
C PHE A 398 14.71 15.91 13.77
N SER A 399 15.09 16.11 15.04
CA SER A 399 14.17 15.99 16.18
C SER A 399 12.99 16.95 16.06
N LYS A 400 13.25 18.24 15.79
CA LYS A 400 12.20 19.26 15.57
C LYS A 400 11.22 18.85 14.47
N PHE A 401 11.70 18.22 13.40
CA PHE A 401 10.85 17.77 12.30
C PHE A 401 10.15 16.43 12.59
N LEU A 402 10.67 15.57 13.47
CA LEU A 402 9.91 14.42 13.95
C LEU A 402 8.63 14.85 14.67
N ASP A 403 8.73 15.86 15.53
CA ASP A 403 7.57 16.38 16.26
C ASP A 403 6.53 16.98 15.29
N LYS A 404 6.99 17.78 14.32
CA LYS A 404 6.13 18.34 13.27
C LYS A 404 5.53 17.29 12.32
N LEU A 405 6.17 16.13 12.17
CA LEU A 405 5.62 14.98 11.43
C LEU A 405 4.52 14.25 12.20
N GLY A 406 4.29 14.60 13.48
CA GLY A 406 3.42 13.85 14.36
C GLY A 406 4.03 12.48 14.73
N MET A 407 5.36 12.36 14.77
CA MET A 407 6.02 11.10 15.11
C MET A 407 6.05 10.90 16.62
N CYS A 408 5.20 10.01 17.14
CA CYS A 408 5.18 9.65 18.56
C CYS A 408 5.29 8.13 18.75
N ASP A 409 5.64 7.70 19.96
CA ASP A 409 5.60 6.30 20.38
C ASP A 409 4.67 6.16 21.59
N ILE A 410 3.42 5.77 21.35
CA ILE A 410 2.40 5.63 22.41
C ILE A 410 2.68 4.47 23.38
N TYR A 411 3.77 3.74 23.17
CA TYR A 411 4.18 2.61 24.00
C TYR A 411 5.41 2.91 24.86
N GLU A 412 6.03 4.07 24.71
CA GLU A 412 7.10 4.49 25.61
C GLU A 412 6.50 4.74 27.02
N PRO A 413 7.15 4.26 28.08
CA PRO A 413 6.75 4.60 29.45
C PRO A 413 6.79 6.11 29.62
N THR A 414 5.73 6.67 30.21
CA THR A 414 5.61 8.11 30.51
C THR A 414 6.45 8.50 31.71
#